data_AF-A0A5K1K679-F1
#
_entry.id   AF-A0A5K1K679-F1
#
_cell.length_a   1.000
_cell.length_b   1.000
_cell.length_c   1.000
_cell.angle_alpha   90.00
_cell.angle_beta   90.00
_cell.angle_gamma   90.00
#
_symmetry.space_group_name_H-M   'P 1'
#
loop_
_entity.id
_entity.type
_entity.pdbx_description
1 polymer ?
#
loop_
_entity_poly.entity_id
_entity_poly.type
_entity_poly.pdbx_seq_one_letter_code
_entity_poly.pdbx_strand_id
1 'polypeptide(L)'
;MRQLLVPNEHGILPHRVPVPVRIVVKTATARLSRAKADKHPAGKPIFPALALALDSSNHTNNCISISAHQTFTVRARGSIDVSTNEFVVAHVMEGDLLLSSYYRHWQADTDTDTDDNLNVKEETGRWVQHWTLQPTVPLDCFPPTFSSELVDCAYAVSVQVPFAGIGNVVRVAMPITLDSGIRLAQATPRKMTATDACKLELQPA
;
A
#
# COMPACT_ATOMS: atom_id res chain seq x y z
N MET A 1 -36.43 -0.49 7.49
CA MET A 1 -35.05 -0.96 7.17
C MET A 1 -34.91 -0.98 5.66
N ARG A 2 -33.95 -0.23 5.08
CA ARG A 2 -33.61 -0.33 3.66
C ARG A 2 -32.21 -0.91 3.57
N GLN A 3 -32.10 -2.09 2.96
CA GLN A 3 -30.84 -2.84 2.83
C GLN A 3 -30.34 -2.62 1.40
N LEU A 4 -29.09 -2.17 1.25
CA LEU A 4 -28.45 -2.01 -0.06
C LEU A 4 -27.99 -3.41 -0.52
N LEU A 5 -28.69 -3.98 -1.50
CA LEU A 5 -28.28 -5.21 -2.16
C LEU A 5 -27.24 -4.85 -3.23
N VAL A 6 -25.98 -5.20 -3.00
CA VAL A 6 -24.94 -5.13 -4.04
C VAL A 6 -25.24 -6.28 -5.03
N PRO A 7 -25.50 -6.01 -6.33
CA PRO A 7 -25.84 -7.06 -7.28
C PRO A 7 -24.63 -7.98 -7.47
N ASN A 8 -24.71 -9.20 -6.97
CA ASN A 8 -23.74 -10.27 -7.25
C ASN A 8 -24.37 -11.31 -8.21
N GLU A 9 -24.98 -10.83 -9.29
CA GLU A 9 -25.70 -11.69 -10.25
C GLU A 9 -24.76 -12.60 -11.08
N HIS A 10 -23.45 -12.35 -11.04
CA HIS A 10 -22.44 -13.12 -11.77
C HIS A 10 -21.49 -13.91 -10.89
N GLY A 11 -21.84 -14.06 -9.59
CA GLY A 11 -21.30 -15.02 -8.65
C GLY A 11 -19.92 -15.57 -8.98
N ILE A 12 -18.88 -14.82 -8.60
CA ILE A 12 -17.64 -15.24 -7.93
C ILE A 12 -16.86 -13.93 -7.79
N LEU A 13 -17.02 -13.24 -6.65
CA LEU A 13 -15.99 -12.28 -6.26
C LEU A 13 -14.72 -13.10 -6.03
N PRO A 14 -13.56 -12.68 -6.56
CA PRO A 14 -12.34 -13.43 -6.33
C PRO A 14 -12.13 -13.56 -4.83
N HIS A 15 -12.20 -14.81 -4.34
CA HIS A 15 -12.29 -15.10 -2.90
C HIS A 15 -11.06 -14.62 -2.14
N ARG A 16 -9.91 -14.54 -2.84
CA ARG A 16 -8.64 -14.04 -2.32
C ARG A 16 -7.75 -13.61 -3.48
N VAL A 17 -7.25 -12.38 -3.47
CA VAL A 17 -6.24 -11.92 -4.44
C VAL A 17 -4.96 -11.50 -3.73
N PRO A 18 -3.82 -12.15 -4.04
CA PRO A 18 -2.52 -11.68 -3.58
C PRO A 18 -2.11 -10.43 -4.36
N VAL A 19 -1.93 -9.31 -3.67
CA VAL A 19 -1.38 -8.09 -4.27
C VAL A 19 0.11 -8.01 -3.94
N PRO A 20 1.02 -8.23 -4.90
CA PRO A 20 2.45 -8.08 -4.65
C PRO A 20 2.80 -6.60 -4.48
N VAL A 21 3.45 -6.26 -3.37
CA VAL A 21 3.88 -4.90 -3.08
C VAL A 21 5.40 -4.89 -2.99
N ARG A 22 6.04 -3.90 -3.60
CA ARG A 22 7.49 -3.67 -3.46
C ARG A 22 7.72 -2.37 -2.73
N ILE A 23 8.32 -2.44 -1.56
CA ILE A 23 8.67 -1.26 -0.75
C ILE A 23 10.18 -1.10 -0.78
N VAL A 24 10.64 0.08 -1.17
CA VAL A 24 12.05 0.45 -1.15
C VAL A 24 12.25 1.55 -0.12
N VAL A 25 12.86 1.22 1.01
CA VAL A 25 13.22 2.19 2.04
C VAL A 25 14.64 2.67 1.76
N LYS A 26 14.76 3.95 1.39
CA LYS A 26 16.05 4.63 1.22
C LYS A 26 16.30 5.51 2.44
N THR A 27 17.42 5.29 3.12
CA THR A 27 17.85 6.13 4.25
C THR A 27 19.23 6.68 3.95
N ALA A 28 19.47 7.94 4.30
CA ALA A 28 20.79 8.56 4.15
C ALA A 28 21.23 9.17 5.48
N THR A 29 22.54 9.11 5.75
CA THR A 29 23.11 9.81 6.90
C THR A 29 23.17 11.32 6.65
N ALA A 30 23.47 12.07 7.70
CA ALA A 30 23.95 13.44 7.54
C ALA A 30 25.19 13.48 6.64
N ARG A 31 25.46 14.66 6.06
CA ARG A 31 26.68 14.92 5.29
C ARG A 31 27.90 14.75 6.18
N LEU A 32 28.89 14.02 5.68
CA LEU A 32 30.15 13.74 6.34
C LEU A 32 31.29 13.94 5.34
N SER A 33 32.47 14.27 5.85
CA SER A 33 33.68 14.16 5.05
C SER A 33 34.08 12.69 4.91
N ARG A 34 34.75 12.34 3.81
CA ARG A 34 35.20 10.97 3.54
C ARG A 34 36.07 10.42 4.68
N ALA A 35 36.98 11.23 5.23
CA ALA A 35 37.83 10.78 6.34
C ALA A 35 37.04 10.49 7.62
N LYS A 36 35.94 11.21 7.88
CA LYS A 36 35.04 10.91 9.01
C LYS A 36 34.21 9.66 8.74
N ALA A 37 33.79 9.45 7.50
CA ALA A 37 33.02 8.28 7.08
C ALA A 37 33.81 6.98 7.22
N ASP A 38 35.10 6.99 6.85
CA ASP A 38 35.98 5.82 6.92
C ASP A 38 36.44 5.51 8.36
N LYS A 39 36.46 6.51 9.24
CA LYS A 39 36.78 6.35 10.68
C LYS A 39 35.61 5.79 11.51
N HIS A 40 34.52 5.34 10.87
CA HIS A 40 33.39 4.79 11.61
C HIS A 40 33.84 3.56 12.44
N PRO A 41 33.59 3.54 13.75
CA PRO A 41 34.08 2.47 14.61
C PRO A 41 33.53 1.11 14.18
N ALA A 42 34.42 0.12 14.12
CA ALA A 42 34.06 -1.26 13.85
C ALA A 42 33.02 -1.73 14.89
N GLY A 43 31.92 -2.32 14.42
CA GLY A 43 30.87 -2.88 15.28
C GLY A 43 29.76 -1.91 15.70
N LYS A 44 29.87 -0.60 15.44
CA LYS A 44 28.69 0.29 15.54
C LYS A 44 27.94 0.31 14.20
N PRO A 45 26.60 0.27 14.20
CA PRO A 45 25.85 0.40 12.97
C PRO A 45 25.78 1.87 12.52
N ILE A 46 26.08 2.15 11.25
CA ILE A 46 26.01 3.49 10.64
C ILE A 46 24.56 4.01 10.62
N PHE A 47 23.63 3.08 10.46
CA PHE A 47 22.20 3.34 10.41
C PHE A 47 21.50 2.62 11.56
N PRO A 48 20.37 3.15 12.05
CA PRO A 48 19.52 2.38 12.96
C PRO A 48 19.09 1.07 12.30
N ALA A 49 18.95 0.01 13.10
CA ALA A 49 18.35 -1.23 12.64
C ALA A 49 16.92 -0.95 12.16
N LEU A 50 16.54 -1.53 11.02
CA LEU A 50 15.15 -1.46 10.57
C LEU A 50 14.33 -2.33 11.53
N ALA A 51 13.39 -1.72 12.25
CA ALA A 51 12.47 -2.44 13.11
C ALA A 51 11.43 -3.17 12.24
N LEU A 52 11.84 -4.33 11.70
CA LEU A 52 10.99 -5.32 11.04
C LEU A 52 10.48 -6.36 12.06
N ALA A 53 10.36 -5.97 13.34
CA ALA A 53 10.53 -6.76 14.56
C ALA A 53 10.47 -8.30 14.38
N LEU A 54 11.59 -8.96 14.60
CA LEU A 54 11.60 -10.40 14.79
C LEU A 54 11.16 -10.82 16.21
N ASP A 55 10.99 -9.87 17.13
CA ASP A 55 10.77 -10.14 18.55
C ASP A 55 9.34 -9.77 18.98
N SER A 56 8.47 -10.77 18.95
CA SER A 56 7.03 -10.70 19.27
C SER A 56 6.68 -10.29 20.72
N SER A 57 7.66 -9.88 21.54
CA SER A 57 7.44 -9.63 22.97
C SER A 57 7.17 -8.18 23.32
N ASN A 58 7.41 -7.23 22.43
CA ASN A 58 7.18 -5.80 22.69
C ASN A 58 6.33 -5.19 21.57
N HIS A 59 5.04 -5.00 21.88
CA HIS A 59 4.03 -4.33 21.05
C HIS A 59 4.31 -2.82 20.95
N THR A 60 5.51 -2.43 20.53
CA THR A 60 5.84 -1.02 20.32
C THR A 60 5.40 -0.60 18.93
N ASN A 61 4.69 0.54 18.84
CA ASN A 61 4.20 1.23 17.63
C ASN A 61 5.30 1.66 16.63
N ASN A 62 6.43 0.98 16.62
CA ASN A 62 7.65 1.35 15.92
C ASN A 62 8.09 0.25 14.94
N CYS A 63 7.15 -0.47 14.32
CA CYS A 63 7.41 -1.41 13.23
C CYS A 63 6.90 -0.87 11.90
N ILE A 64 7.44 -1.40 10.79
CA ILE A 64 6.85 -1.17 9.47
C ILE A 64 5.51 -1.89 9.44
N SER A 65 4.46 -1.18 9.04
CA SER A 65 3.13 -1.79 8.81
C SER A 65 2.64 -1.47 7.41
N ILE A 66 1.92 -2.43 6.83
CA ILE A 66 1.28 -2.29 5.53
C ILE A 66 -0.18 -2.71 5.71
N SER A 67 -1.08 -1.83 5.31
CA SER A 67 -2.52 -2.07 5.37
C SER A 67 -3.16 -1.73 4.05
N ALA A 68 -4.20 -2.48 3.68
CA ALA A 68 -5.09 -2.10 2.61
C ALA A 68 -6.37 -1.53 3.22
N HIS A 69 -6.74 -0.35 2.75
CA HIS A 69 -7.92 0.40 3.15
C HIS A 69 -8.94 0.36 2.02
N GLN A 70 -10.18 0.11 2.37
CA GLN A 70 -11.34 0.29 1.50
C GLN A 70 -12.08 1.54 1.93
N THR A 71 -12.43 2.39 0.97
CA THR A 71 -13.30 3.54 1.17
C THR A 71 -14.58 3.30 0.38
N PHE A 72 -15.71 3.28 1.10
CA PHE A 72 -17.03 3.12 0.52
C PHE A 72 -17.86 4.39 0.75
N THR A 73 -18.22 5.06 -0.33
CA THR A 73 -18.93 6.34 -0.29
C THR A 73 -20.33 6.15 -0.87
N VAL A 74 -21.36 6.57 -0.15
CA VAL A 74 -22.76 6.57 -0.59
C VAL A 74 -23.26 8.01 -0.67
N ARG A 75 -23.90 8.32 -1.80
CA ARG A 75 -24.48 9.62 -2.16
C ARG A 75 -25.96 9.42 -2.45
N ALA A 76 -26.81 10.19 -1.78
CA ALA A 76 -28.25 10.16 -2.01
C ALA A 76 -28.65 11.18 -3.08
N ARG A 77 -29.35 10.73 -4.12
CA ARG A 77 -29.83 11.64 -5.17
C ARG A 77 -30.80 12.67 -4.58
N GLY A 78 -30.52 13.95 -4.79
CA GLY A 78 -31.34 15.06 -4.27
C GLY A 78 -31.06 15.43 -2.81
N SER A 79 -30.06 14.82 -2.17
CA SER A 79 -29.49 15.30 -0.92
C SER A 79 -28.02 15.71 -1.13
N ILE A 80 -27.54 16.66 -0.33
CA ILE A 80 -26.12 17.01 -0.24
C ILE A 80 -25.36 16.06 0.70
N ASP A 81 -26.07 15.18 1.39
CA ASP A 81 -25.48 14.27 2.36
C ASP A 81 -24.64 13.20 1.65
N VAL A 82 -23.37 13.13 2.05
CA VAL A 82 -22.41 12.11 1.62
C VAL A 82 -22.00 11.32 2.86
N SER A 83 -22.14 9.99 2.80
CA SER A 83 -21.67 9.10 3.86
C SER A 83 -20.49 8.30 3.35
N THR A 84 -19.35 8.46 4.02
CA THR A 84 -18.10 7.75 3.68
C THR A 84 -17.71 6.85 4.84
N ASN A 85 -17.50 5.57 4.55
CA ASN A 85 -16.97 4.61 5.50
C ASN A 85 -15.58 4.14 5.03
N GLU A 86 -14.67 3.99 5.98
CA GLU A 86 -13.32 3.48 5.74
C GLU A 86 -13.09 2.22 6.56
N PHE A 87 -12.60 1.16 5.92
CA PHE A 87 -12.33 -0.14 6.55
C PHE A 87 -10.92 -0.60 6.21
N VAL A 88 -10.22 -1.18 7.19
CA VAL A 88 -8.98 -1.93 6.92
C VAL A 88 -9.37 -3.33 6.48
N VAL A 89 -9.13 -3.65 5.21
CA VAL A 89 -9.51 -4.94 4.60
C VAL A 89 -8.38 -5.96 4.62
N ALA A 90 -7.14 -5.51 4.79
CA ALA A 90 -5.99 -6.39 4.98
C ALA A 90 -4.89 -5.70 5.77
N HIS A 91 -4.12 -6.50 6.50
CA HIS A 91 -2.92 -6.09 7.18
C HIS A 91 -1.82 -7.12 6.93
N VAL A 92 -0.64 -6.68 6.50
CA VAL A 92 0.52 -7.55 6.36
C VAL A 92 1.13 -7.72 7.74
N MET A 93 1.21 -8.96 8.19
CA MET A 93 1.83 -9.25 9.48
C MET A 93 3.34 -9.15 9.37
N GLU A 94 3.97 -8.90 10.50
CA GLU A 94 5.41 -8.72 10.60
C GLU A 94 6.22 -9.89 10.02
N GLY A 95 5.76 -11.13 10.24
CA GLY A 95 6.37 -12.33 9.67
C GLY A 95 6.31 -12.42 8.14
N ASP A 96 5.43 -11.64 7.49
CA ASP A 96 5.29 -11.59 6.04
C ASP A 96 6.17 -10.49 5.40
N LEU A 97 6.80 -9.64 6.22
CA LEU A 97 7.71 -8.58 5.78
C LEU A 97 9.13 -9.11 5.55
N LEU A 98 9.26 -10.03 4.60
CA LEU A 98 10.56 -10.59 4.25
C LEU A 98 11.44 -9.56 3.54
N LEU A 99 12.66 -9.39 4.07
CA LEU A 99 13.69 -8.57 3.46
C LEU A 99 14.23 -9.27 2.22
N SER A 100 13.91 -8.71 1.05
CA SER A 100 14.37 -9.22 -0.25
C SER A 100 15.83 -8.84 -0.52
N SER A 101 16.21 -7.59 -0.22
CA SER A 101 17.60 -7.16 -0.36
C SER A 101 17.98 -6.00 0.56
N TYR A 102 19.27 -5.97 0.92
CA TYR A 102 19.91 -4.89 1.66
C TYR A 102 21.26 -4.56 1.04
N TYR A 103 21.51 -3.28 0.78
CA TYR A 103 22.84 -2.81 0.43
C TYR A 103 23.05 -1.36 0.89
N ARG A 104 24.33 -1.01 1.04
CA ARG A 104 24.76 0.34 1.40
C ARG A 104 25.88 0.80 0.48
N HIS A 105 25.91 2.09 0.18
CA HIS A 105 26.97 2.70 -0.60
C HIS A 105 27.25 4.12 -0.13
N TRP A 106 28.46 4.59 -0.40
CA TRP A 106 28.81 6.00 -0.24
C TRP A 106 28.30 6.77 -1.45
N GLN A 107 27.60 7.88 -1.20
CA GLN A 107 27.19 8.82 -2.23
C GLN A 107 27.96 10.12 -2.02
N ALA A 108 28.94 10.39 -2.88
CA ALA A 108 29.63 11.67 -2.93
C ALA A 108 28.64 12.76 -3.35
N ASP A 109 28.74 13.94 -2.73
CA ASP A 109 28.04 15.12 -3.21
C ASP A 109 28.77 15.60 -4.47
N THR A 110 28.18 15.38 -5.64
CA THR A 110 28.65 15.99 -6.89
C THR A 110 28.25 17.45 -6.90
N ASP A 111 29.00 18.28 -6.18
CA ASP A 111 28.96 19.73 -6.41
C ASP A 111 29.67 20.00 -7.74
N THR A 112 28.91 20.05 -8.82
CA THR A 112 29.30 20.78 -10.03
C THR A 112 29.16 22.27 -9.75
N ASP A 113 30.06 22.81 -8.93
CA ASP A 113 30.43 24.22 -9.02
C ASP A 113 31.93 24.25 -9.31
N THR A 114 32.21 24.32 -10.61
CA THR A 114 33.43 24.89 -11.20
C THR A 114 33.76 26.19 -10.48
N ASP A 115 34.63 26.11 -9.50
CA ASP A 115 35.45 27.26 -9.12
C ASP A 115 36.87 26.76 -8.97
N ASP A 116 37.68 27.13 -9.97
CA ASP A 116 39.07 26.77 -10.23
C ASP A 116 40.04 27.36 -9.18
N ASN A 117 39.74 27.20 -7.90
CA ASN A 117 40.65 27.57 -6.83
C ASN A 117 41.10 26.34 -6.06
N LEU A 118 42.39 26.02 -6.27
CA LEU A 118 43.19 25.05 -5.53
C LEU A 118 43.03 25.23 -4.01
N ASN A 119 42.02 24.57 -3.46
CA ASN A 119 42.06 24.08 -2.10
C ASN A 119 41.48 22.67 -2.18
N VAL A 120 42.21 21.71 -1.62
CA VAL A 120 41.80 20.32 -1.49
C VAL A 120 40.51 20.30 -0.66
N LYS A 121 39.36 20.50 -1.33
CA LYS A 121 38.05 20.32 -0.71
C LYS A 121 37.95 18.84 -0.41
N GLU A 122 38.03 18.51 0.88
CA GLU A 122 37.84 17.16 1.37
C GLU A 122 36.53 16.62 0.79
N GLU A 123 36.56 15.45 0.15
CA GLU A 123 35.38 14.87 -0.49
C GLU A 123 34.26 14.72 0.55
N THR A 124 33.16 15.45 0.35
CA THR A 124 31.97 15.37 1.20
C THR A 124 30.92 14.48 0.54
N GLY A 125 30.16 13.77 1.37
CA GLY A 125 29.07 12.92 0.90
C GLY A 125 28.27 12.35 2.05
N ARG A 126 27.50 11.31 1.77
CA ARG A 126 26.65 10.63 2.74
C ARG A 126 26.64 9.13 2.50
N TRP A 127 26.51 8.36 3.58
CA TRP A 127 26.15 6.95 3.44
C TRP A 127 24.68 6.86 3.06
N VAL A 128 24.37 6.00 2.10
CA VAL A 128 23.01 5.68 1.69
C VAL A 128 22.80 4.18 1.88
N GLN A 129 21.71 3.81 2.54
CA GLN A 129 21.24 2.43 2.62
C GLN A 129 19.92 2.26 1.89
N HIS A 130 19.76 1.06 1.34
CA HIS A 130 18.57 0.63 0.63
C HIS A 130 18.09 -0.69 1.23
N TRP A 131 16.81 -0.73 1.58
CA TRP A 131 16.11 -1.93 1.98
C TRP A 131 14.99 -2.18 0.98
N THR A 132 14.90 -3.38 0.43
CA THR A 132 13.77 -3.78 -0.41
C THR A 132 12.97 -4.86 0.30
N LEU A 133 11.70 -4.57 0.55
CA LEU A 133 10.71 -5.52 1.06
C LEU A 133 9.77 -5.89 -0.09
N GLN A 134 9.41 -7.17 -0.20
CA GLN A 134 8.48 -7.66 -1.23
C GLN A 134 7.32 -8.48 -0.62
N PRO A 135 6.51 -7.88 0.25
CA PRO A 135 5.37 -8.57 0.83
C PRO A 135 4.24 -8.77 -0.18
N THR A 136 3.35 -9.69 0.15
CA THR A 136 2.09 -9.90 -0.57
C THR A 136 0.94 -9.53 0.36
N VAL A 137 0.08 -8.61 -0.06
CA VAL A 137 -1.12 -8.23 0.70
C VAL A 137 -2.27 -9.14 0.28
N PRO A 138 -2.78 -10.02 1.15
CA PRO A 138 -3.95 -10.83 0.82
C PRO A 138 -5.21 -9.97 0.97
N LEU A 139 -5.93 -9.75 -0.11
CA LEU A 139 -7.27 -9.16 -0.05
C LEU A 139 -8.30 -10.29 -0.12
N ASP A 140 -9.18 -10.39 0.87
CA ASP A 140 -10.22 -11.41 0.94
C ASP A 140 -11.60 -10.79 0.62
N CYS A 141 -12.41 -11.48 -0.19
CA CYS A 141 -13.82 -11.16 -0.45
C CYS A 141 -14.15 -9.66 -0.67
N PHE A 142 -13.55 -9.04 -1.69
CA PHE A 142 -13.67 -7.61 -1.93
C PHE A 142 -14.41 -7.29 -3.24
N PRO A 143 -15.31 -6.29 -3.28
CA PRO A 143 -15.86 -5.80 -4.54
C PRO A 143 -14.77 -5.12 -5.38
N PRO A 144 -14.88 -5.13 -6.72
CA PRO A 144 -14.01 -4.34 -7.59
C PRO A 144 -14.03 -2.85 -7.21
N THR A 145 -12.98 -2.12 -7.59
CA THR A 145 -13.01 -0.65 -7.58
C THR A 145 -14.05 -0.20 -8.59
N PHE A 146 -14.99 0.64 -8.15
CA PHE A 146 -16.00 1.22 -9.04
C PHE A 146 -16.40 2.61 -8.57
N SER A 147 -16.96 3.38 -9.49
CA SER A 147 -17.53 4.69 -9.20
C SER A 147 -18.81 4.87 -10.00
N SER A 148 -19.83 5.43 -9.36
CA SER A 148 -21.14 5.74 -9.94
C SER A 148 -21.69 7.01 -9.30
N GLU A 149 -22.78 7.56 -9.84
CA GLU A 149 -23.42 8.76 -9.27
C GLU A 149 -23.77 8.61 -7.78
N LEU A 150 -24.14 7.40 -7.36
CA LEU A 150 -24.67 7.16 -6.00
C LEU A 150 -23.69 6.45 -5.08
N VAL A 151 -22.73 5.69 -5.62
CA VAL A 151 -21.85 4.84 -4.82
C VAL A 151 -20.45 4.80 -5.42
N ASP A 152 -19.44 4.95 -4.57
CA ASP A 152 -18.03 4.71 -4.89
C ASP A 152 -17.44 3.65 -3.98
N CYS A 153 -16.60 2.80 -4.56
CA CYS A 153 -15.75 1.86 -3.84
C CYS A 153 -14.31 2.05 -4.32
N ALA A 154 -13.43 2.52 -3.43
CA ALA A 154 -12.03 2.78 -3.72
C ALA A 154 -11.14 2.06 -2.73
N TYR A 155 -9.89 1.82 -3.11
CA TYR A 155 -8.90 1.15 -2.27
C TYR A 155 -7.60 1.92 -2.27
N ALA A 156 -6.90 1.87 -1.13
CA ALA A 156 -5.53 2.37 -1.01
C ALA A 156 -4.68 1.40 -0.20
N VAL A 157 -3.43 1.22 -0.61
CA VAL A 157 -2.41 0.54 0.20
C VAL A 157 -1.63 1.61 0.95
N SER A 158 -1.65 1.50 2.27
CA SER A 158 -0.92 2.38 3.18
C SER A 158 0.31 1.66 3.68
N VAL A 159 1.46 2.33 3.61
CA VAL A 159 2.73 1.90 4.19
C VAL A 159 3.14 2.89 5.25
N GLN A 160 3.41 2.39 6.44
CA GLN A 160 3.93 3.14 7.55
C GLN A 160 5.36 2.69 7.84
N VAL A 161 6.32 3.61 7.81
CA VAL A 161 7.73 3.34 8.11
C VAL A 161 8.18 4.24 9.27
N PRO A 162 8.55 3.66 10.43
CA PRO A 162 9.17 4.42 11.50
C PRO A 162 10.59 4.80 11.11
N PHE A 163 11.04 5.99 11.52
CA PHE A 163 12.41 6.45 11.34
C PHE A 163 13.00 6.96 12.65
N ALA A 164 14.34 6.97 12.74
CA ALA A 164 15.02 7.34 13.97
C ALA A 164 14.62 8.75 14.45
N GLY A 165 14.33 8.83 15.75
CA GLY A 165 13.74 10.00 16.40
C GLY A 165 12.44 9.63 17.11
N ILE A 166 12.12 10.31 18.19
CA ILE A 166 10.91 10.00 18.98
C ILE A 166 9.68 10.48 18.19
N GLY A 167 8.74 9.55 17.90
CA GLY A 167 7.45 9.86 17.28
C GLY A 167 7.48 10.06 15.76
N ASN A 168 8.59 9.72 15.13
CA ASN A 168 8.85 9.97 13.74
C ASN A 168 8.38 8.80 12.85
N VAL A 169 7.26 9.01 12.16
CA VAL A 169 6.65 8.01 11.30
C VAL A 169 6.33 8.60 9.93
N VAL A 170 6.84 8.00 8.86
CA VAL A 170 6.44 8.32 7.49
C VAL A 170 5.25 7.43 7.13
N ARG A 171 4.17 8.03 6.65
CA ARG A 171 3.01 7.32 6.09
C ARG A 171 2.87 7.68 4.62
N VAL A 172 2.72 6.66 3.78
CA VAL A 172 2.46 6.81 2.36
C VAL A 172 1.22 5.99 2.05
N ALA A 173 0.21 6.61 1.44
CA ALA A 173 -0.98 5.91 0.94
C ALA A 173 -0.98 5.98 -0.58
N MET A 174 -1.10 4.82 -1.23
CA MET A 174 -1.14 4.69 -2.68
C MET A 174 -2.49 4.13 -3.11
N PRO A 175 -3.27 4.83 -3.95
CA PRO A 175 -4.53 4.30 -4.46
C PRO A 175 -4.27 3.08 -5.35
N ILE A 176 -5.13 2.07 -5.25
CA ILE A 176 -5.09 0.88 -6.10
C ILE A 176 -6.46 0.63 -6.75
N THR A 177 -6.43 0.06 -7.95
CA THR A 177 -7.63 -0.34 -8.69
C THR A 177 -7.73 -1.87 -8.68
N LEU A 178 -8.85 -2.37 -8.19
CA LEU A 178 -9.19 -3.80 -8.19
C LEU A 178 -10.21 -4.04 -9.30
N ASP A 179 -9.92 -4.96 -10.22
CA ASP A 179 -10.87 -5.38 -11.25
C ASP A 179 -11.44 -6.76 -10.89
N SER A 180 -12.69 -7.01 -11.30
CA SER A 180 -13.33 -8.33 -11.24
C SER A 180 -12.59 -9.42 -12.04
N GLY A 181 -11.74 -9.04 -13.00
CA GLY A 181 -11.06 -9.98 -13.89
C GLY A 181 -11.99 -10.65 -14.90
N ILE A 182 -13.29 -10.33 -14.91
CA ILE A 182 -14.27 -10.86 -15.86
C ILE A 182 -14.01 -10.20 -17.21
N ARG A 183 -13.31 -10.91 -18.10
CA ARG A 183 -13.23 -10.49 -19.52
C ARG A 183 -14.63 -10.64 -20.14
N LEU A 184 -15.21 -9.53 -20.60
CA LEU A 184 -16.52 -9.45 -21.26
C LEU A 184 -16.75 -10.45 -22.42
N ALA A 185 -15.72 -11.16 -22.89
CA ALA A 185 -15.82 -12.17 -23.94
C ALA A 185 -16.61 -13.44 -23.56
N GLN A 186 -16.87 -13.71 -22.28
CA GLN A 186 -17.67 -14.88 -21.84
C GLN A 186 -19.05 -14.53 -21.28
N ALA A 187 -19.31 -13.24 -21.02
CA ALA A 187 -20.64 -12.76 -20.67
C ALA A 187 -21.42 -12.47 -21.96
N THR A 188 -21.73 -13.50 -22.75
CA THR A 188 -22.83 -13.35 -23.71
C THR A 188 -24.07 -12.97 -22.91
N PRO A 189 -24.66 -11.77 -23.12
CA PRO A 189 -25.94 -11.46 -22.51
C PRO A 189 -26.89 -12.54 -23.00
N ARG A 190 -27.41 -13.35 -22.07
CA ARG A 190 -28.56 -14.20 -22.38
C ARG A 190 -29.64 -13.22 -22.80
N LYS A 191 -29.93 -13.15 -24.11
CA LYS A 191 -31.14 -12.48 -24.60
C LYS A 191 -32.28 -13.15 -23.85
N MET A 192 -32.81 -12.49 -22.82
CA MET A 192 -34.14 -12.78 -22.32
C MET A 192 -35.06 -12.56 -23.52
N THR A 193 -35.46 -13.65 -24.15
CA THR A 193 -36.56 -13.62 -25.08
C THR A 193 -37.81 -13.36 -24.24
N ALA A 194 -38.70 -12.51 -24.75
CA ALA A 194 -39.90 -12.02 -24.07
C ALA A 194 -40.95 -13.11 -23.75
N THR A 195 -40.56 -14.39 -23.76
CA THR A 195 -41.45 -15.54 -23.62
C THR A 195 -41.46 -16.11 -22.19
N ASP A 196 -40.49 -15.78 -21.34
CA ASP A 196 -40.47 -16.22 -19.93
C ASP A 196 -41.20 -15.25 -18.96
N ALA A 197 -41.82 -14.19 -19.48
CA ALA A 197 -42.48 -13.16 -18.67
C ALA A 197 -43.92 -13.52 -18.23
N CYS A 198 -44.42 -14.74 -18.45
CA CYS A 198 -45.80 -15.07 -18.12
C CYS A 198 -45.98 -16.50 -17.62
N LYS A 199 -45.62 -16.75 -16.35
CA LYS A 199 -46.28 -17.77 -15.52
C LYS A 199 -45.98 -17.55 -14.04
N LEU A 200 -46.66 -16.58 -13.46
CA LEU A 200 -46.96 -16.55 -12.02
C LEU A 200 -48.48 -16.48 -11.91
N GLU A 201 -49.13 -17.64 -12.06
CA GLU A 201 -50.52 -17.82 -11.64
C GLU A 201 -50.55 -17.78 -10.12
N LEU A 202 -51.19 -16.74 -9.58
CA LEU A 202 -51.75 -16.74 -8.23
C LEU A 202 -52.86 -17.79 -8.19
N GLN A 203 -52.70 -18.84 -7.39
CA GLN A 203 -53.82 -19.70 -7.01
C GLN A 203 -54.53 -19.10 -5.80
N PRO A 204 -55.85 -18.82 -5.88
CA PRO A 204 -56.66 -18.50 -4.71
C PRO A 204 -57.32 -19.76 -4.13
N ALA A 205 -57.12 -19.99 -2.84
CA ALA A 205 -58.16 -20.08 -1.80
C ALA A 205 -57.49 -20.17 -0.42
#